data_AF-A0A5N8XNQ9-F1
#
_entry.id   AF-A0A5N8XNQ9-F1
#
_cell.length_a   1.000
_cell.length_b   1.000
_cell.length_c   1.000
_cell.angle_alpha   90.00
_cell.angle_beta   90.00
_cell.angle_gamma   90.00
#
_symmetry.space_group_name_H-M   'P 1'
#
loop_
_entity.id
_entity.type
_entity.pdbx_description
1 polymer ?
#
loop_
_entity_poly.entity_id
_entity_poly.type
_entity_poly.pdbx_seq_one_letter_code
_entity_poly.pdbx_strand_id
1 'polypeptide(L)'
;MSDVDDIDDLMTPIRPDQLDPGAVIAQSLDNQWVPGRLAKKMIDRGRSLDEVGEQRRKEVRAEYFRSLINASQVVINRAYFYNNDAISCDLTEGDESRTAHQRLLASGALVPFLLNERHPAEEPPAYLDTRRDGFTAWQDTLDTMRSGDRVRCVRMSWDDPENDRANKEHTRTRLFQPFTEKVQGLTAKDTEILAAQVGVAPEDTDRFRRRLGEVVGFSNDLSVRREPVVRNVLYKEFVSTPGTSVAEGRYDRNKPFAAEIKQLLDLIYNVNLADSLDRYPLTPAGSLRRVALQEAREARVTHGFVEDPEQLLTFLRRQAFAAVQDQLTPSAVSALTLPDIWQLRQSTVWKDYVDAFGALTAEPGAFHDSVGRVFDRYVRLNSEILKLATERRQATPKKWRPVVEVVVTLGAAVFTTISGEGMWQVTGALAPLAVSGSVGGSVQLILRNRLEGRQEQRFAREIASVRLASEREWSQFHDLVRRLPGYQETTGAAAGATASTTTQDNDELLEY
;
A
#
# COMPACT_ATOMS: atom_id res chain seq x y z
N MET A 1 -38.95 24.36 -4.30
CA MET A 1 -37.76 24.49 -5.17
C MET A 1 -37.04 25.75 -4.77
N SER A 2 -36.14 25.65 -3.79
CA SER A 2 -35.04 26.56 -3.48
C SER A 2 -34.35 25.98 -2.23
N ASP A 3 -33.03 26.12 -2.17
CA ASP A 3 -32.10 25.77 -1.07
C ASP A 3 -31.39 24.41 -1.20
N VAL A 4 -30.76 24.18 -2.37
CA VAL A 4 -29.62 23.26 -2.54
C VAL A 4 -28.33 24.03 -2.94
N ASP A 5 -28.38 25.36 -3.04
CA ASP A 5 -27.27 26.20 -3.52
C ASP A 5 -26.46 26.85 -2.40
N ASP A 6 -25.88 26.06 -1.50
CA ASP A 6 -24.78 26.57 -0.64
C ASP A 6 -23.72 25.50 -0.37
N ILE A 7 -23.41 24.72 -1.42
CA ILE A 7 -22.14 23.99 -1.47
C ILE A 7 -21.15 24.92 -2.16
N ASP A 8 -20.21 25.43 -1.36
CA ASP A 8 -19.10 26.30 -1.72
C ASP A 8 -18.56 26.06 -3.16
N ASP A 9 -18.42 27.15 -3.91
CA ASP A 9 -17.83 27.23 -5.25
C ASP A 9 -16.37 26.73 -5.30
N LEU A 10 -15.77 26.27 -4.21
CA LEU A 10 -14.44 25.67 -4.22
C LEU A 10 -14.44 24.15 -4.43
N MET A 11 -15.53 23.42 -4.13
CA MET A 11 -15.49 21.95 -4.09
C MET A 11 -16.52 21.25 -4.99
N THR A 12 -16.22 20.00 -5.35
CA THR A 12 -17.16 19.07 -5.98
C THR A 12 -17.32 17.85 -5.08
N PRO A 13 -18.49 17.67 -4.44
CA PRO A 13 -18.73 16.50 -3.60
C PRO A 13 -18.85 15.24 -4.46
N ILE A 14 -18.10 14.19 -4.11
CA ILE A 14 -18.21 12.87 -4.74
C ILE A 14 -18.39 11.77 -3.70
N ARG A 15 -19.10 10.71 -4.08
CA ARG A 15 -19.28 9.48 -3.31
C ARG A 15 -18.24 8.42 -3.71
N PRO A 16 -18.05 7.35 -2.92
CA PRO A 16 -17.04 6.33 -3.22
C PRO A 16 -17.24 5.65 -4.58
N ASP A 17 -18.49 5.45 -5.02
CA ASP A 17 -18.84 4.88 -6.32
C ASP A 17 -18.47 5.78 -7.51
N GLN A 18 -18.19 7.06 -7.27
CA GLN A 18 -17.80 8.05 -8.28
C GLN A 18 -16.28 8.25 -8.37
N LEU A 19 -15.48 7.56 -7.54
CA LEU A 19 -14.03 7.51 -7.72
C LEU A 19 -13.69 6.71 -8.99
N ASP A 20 -12.58 7.00 -9.63
CA ASP A 20 -12.07 6.19 -10.74
C ASP A 20 -11.83 4.74 -10.27
N PRO A 21 -12.10 3.72 -11.10
CA PRO A 21 -11.83 2.33 -10.74
C PRO A 21 -10.36 2.08 -10.35
N GLY A 22 -9.43 2.84 -10.94
CA GLY A 22 -7.99 2.78 -10.64
C GLY A 22 -7.53 3.70 -9.51
N ALA A 23 -8.44 4.32 -8.74
CA ALA A 23 -8.07 5.16 -7.61
C ALA A 23 -7.36 4.35 -6.51
N VAL A 24 -6.36 4.96 -5.89
CA VAL A 24 -5.52 4.31 -4.86
C VAL A 24 -5.48 5.11 -3.56
N ILE A 25 -5.28 4.39 -2.46
CA ILE A 25 -4.98 4.95 -1.14
C ILE A 25 -3.53 4.57 -0.81
N ALA A 26 -2.64 5.55 -0.78
CA ALA A 26 -1.22 5.29 -0.51
C ALA A 26 -0.92 5.30 0.99
N GLN A 27 -0.51 4.14 1.52
CA GLN A 27 -0.27 3.99 2.97
C GLN A 27 0.85 4.90 3.48
N SER A 28 1.83 5.19 2.62
CA SER A 28 2.97 6.07 2.93
C SER A 28 2.58 7.51 3.23
N LEU A 29 1.41 7.95 2.75
CA LEU A 29 0.94 9.32 2.95
C LEU A 29 0.35 9.55 4.34
N ASP A 30 0.13 8.49 5.11
CA ASP A 30 -0.23 8.58 6.51
C ASP A 30 0.86 9.32 7.32
N ASN A 31 0.42 10.30 8.11
CA ASN A 31 1.32 11.16 8.89
C ASN A 31 2.09 10.40 9.99
N GLN A 32 1.70 9.17 10.33
CA GLN A 32 2.36 8.30 11.30
C GLN A 32 3.07 7.10 10.64
N TRP A 33 3.05 7.00 9.31
CA TRP A 33 3.73 5.92 8.59
C TRP A 33 5.25 6.09 8.62
N VAL A 34 5.95 4.97 8.84
CA VAL A 34 7.39 4.78 8.72
C VAL A 34 7.67 3.34 8.30
N PRO A 35 8.69 3.06 7.47
CA PRO A 35 9.06 1.69 7.15
C PRO A 35 9.47 0.89 8.38
N GLY A 36 9.26 -0.42 8.37
CA GLY A 36 9.53 -1.29 9.52
C GLY A 36 10.97 -1.19 10.05
N ARG A 37 11.96 -1.07 9.16
CA ARG A 37 13.37 -0.87 9.55
C ARG A 37 13.60 0.48 10.25
N LEU A 38 12.93 1.54 9.81
CA LEU A 38 13.03 2.85 10.45
C LEU A 38 12.29 2.86 11.79
N ALA A 39 11.12 2.22 11.88
CA ALA A 39 10.37 2.06 13.13
C ALA A 39 11.20 1.35 14.21
N LYS A 40 11.91 0.26 13.86
CA LYS A 40 12.82 -0.43 14.79
C LYS A 40 13.95 0.49 15.26
N LYS A 41 14.61 1.21 14.35
CA LYS A 41 15.65 2.19 14.70
C LYS A 41 15.12 3.32 15.60
N MET A 42 13.89 3.79 15.37
CA MET A 42 13.25 4.80 16.21
C MET A 42 13.04 4.27 17.62
N ILE A 43 12.54 3.04 17.77
CA ILE A 43 12.34 2.39 19.07
C ILE A 43 13.68 2.22 19.80
N ASP A 44 14.68 1.65 19.14
CA ASP A 44 15.99 1.35 19.74
C ASP A 44 16.68 2.62 20.26
N ARG A 45 16.53 3.72 19.53
CA ARG A 45 17.17 5.01 19.82
C ARG A 45 16.25 6.03 20.50
N GLY A 46 15.00 5.67 20.80
CA GLY A 46 14.00 6.58 21.37
C GLY A 46 13.66 7.81 20.50
N ARG A 47 13.79 7.69 19.17
CA ARG A 47 13.60 8.83 18.25
C ARG A 47 12.14 9.09 17.91
N SER A 48 11.75 10.36 17.82
CA SER A 48 10.44 10.82 17.33
C SER A 48 10.38 10.88 15.80
N LEU A 49 9.17 11.10 15.26
CA LEU A 49 8.97 11.31 13.82
C LEU A 49 9.72 12.54 13.30
N ASP A 50 9.74 13.63 14.06
CA ASP A 50 10.47 14.85 13.69
C ASP A 50 11.99 14.62 13.66
N GLU A 51 12.52 13.85 14.62
CA GLU A 51 13.96 13.55 14.70
C GLU A 51 14.44 12.66 13.53
N VAL A 52 13.54 11.89 12.90
CA VAL A 52 13.82 11.13 11.66
C VAL A 52 13.23 11.78 10.42
N GLY A 53 12.76 13.02 10.52
CA GLY A 53 11.92 13.69 9.54
C GLY A 53 12.54 13.73 8.13
N GLU A 54 13.84 14.00 8.01
CA GLU A 54 14.51 14.04 6.70
C GLU A 54 14.50 12.67 5.99
N GLN A 55 14.85 11.60 6.73
CA GLN A 55 14.85 10.24 6.17
C GLN A 55 13.42 9.83 5.78
N ARG A 56 12.46 10.05 6.68
CA ARG A 56 11.04 9.76 6.44
C ARG A 56 10.52 10.56 5.24
N ARG A 57 10.85 11.86 5.13
CA ARG A 57 10.43 12.73 4.02
C ARG A 57 10.91 12.17 2.68
N LYS A 58 12.15 11.70 2.58
CA LYS A 58 12.68 11.09 1.33
C LYS A 58 11.87 9.85 0.93
N GLU A 59 11.60 8.96 1.87
CA GLU A 59 10.86 7.71 1.63
C GLU A 59 9.39 8.01 1.27
N VAL A 60 8.70 8.88 2.02
CA VAL A 60 7.31 9.26 1.75
C VAL A 60 7.18 9.98 0.42
N ARG A 61 8.07 10.93 0.09
CA ARG A 61 8.02 11.68 -1.19
C ARG A 61 8.17 10.77 -2.40
N ALA A 62 9.07 9.79 -2.34
CA ALA A 62 9.22 8.82 -3.42
C ALA A 62 7.92 8.03 -3.67
N GLU A 63 7.22 7.64 -2.60
CA GLU A 63 5.94 6.94 -2.70
C GLU A 63 4.78 7.87 -3.08
N TYR A 64 4.80 9.13 -2.66
CA TYR A 64 3.82 10.14 -3.07
C TYR A 64 3.85 10.35 -4.58
N PHE A 65 5.03 10.59 -5.14
CA PHE A 65 5.19 10.75 -6.58
C PHE A 65 4.90 9.45 -7.33
N ARG A 66 5.30 8.29 -6.77
CA ARG A 66 4.92 7.00 -7.35
C ARG A 66 3.40 6.85 -7.43
N SER A 67 2.67 7.22 -6.39
CA SER A 67 1.20 7.17 -6.38
C SER A 67 0.61 8.03 -7.50
N LEU A 68 1.11 9.27 -7.64
CA LEU A 68 0.67 10.20 -8.68
C LEU A 68 1.08 9.79 -10.10
N ILE A 69 2.14 9.01 -10.27
CA ILE A 69 2.54 8.52 -11.60
C ILE A 69 1.69 7.31 -12.01
N ASN A 70 1.42 6.40 -11.08
CA ASN A 70 0.87 5.08 -11.39
C ASN A 70 -0.67 4.99 -11.24
N ALA A 71 -1.33 6.06 -10.78
CA ALA A 71 -2.78 6.09 -10.61
C ALA A 71 -3.42 7.34 -11.23
N SER A 72 -4.65 7.20 -11.73
CA SER A 72 -5.43 8.35 -12.18
C SER A 72 -5.80 9.25 -11.01
N GLN A 73 -6.16 8.66 -9.86
CA GLN A 73 -6.49 9.38 -8.63
C GLN A 73 -5.79 8.78 -7.40
N VAL A 74 -5.35 9.66 -6.51
CA VAL A 74 -4.81 9.32 -5.19
C VAL A 74 -5.73 9.92 -4.15
N VAL A 75 -6.38 9.06 -3.37
CA VAL A 75 -7.23 9.46 -2.25
C VAL A 75 -6.37 9.63 -1.01
N ILE A 76 -6.46 10.79 -0.38
CA ILE A 76 -5.64 11.16 0.76
C ILE A 76 -6.55 11.68 1.86
N ASN A 77 -6.39 11.20 3.10
CA ASN A 77 -7.08 11.80 4.24
C ASN A 77 -6.71 13.29 4.31
N ARG A 78 -7.71 14.16 4.38
CA ARG A 78 -7.53 15.62 4.40
C ARG A 78 -6.45 16.06 5.38
N ALA A 79 -6.38 15.43 6.56
CA ALA A 79 -5.40 15.76 7.58
C ALA A 79 -3.95 15.61 7.13
N TYR A 80 -3.68 14.71 6.18
CA TYR A 80 -2.33 14.40 5.75
C TYR A 80 -1.74 15.49 4.83
N PHE A 81 -2.56 16.31 4.16
CA PHE A 81 -2.07 17.43 3.35
C PHE A 81 -1.28 18.46 4.18
N TYR A 82 -1.68 18.67 5.43
CA TYR A 82 -1.04 19.64 6.32
C TYR A 82 -0.20 19.00 7.43
N ASN A 83 -0.49 17.77 7.86
CA ASN A 83 0.28 17.09 8.91
C ASN A 83 1.46 16.25 8.40
N ASN A 84 1.55 15.98 7.09
CA ASN A 84 2.66 15.22 6.53
C ASN A 84 3.64 16.15 5.80
N ASP A 85 4.82 16.37 6.37
CA ASP A 85 5.88 17.24 5.82
C ASP A 85 6.34 16.87 4.41
N ALA A 86 6.12 15.63 3.98
CA ALA A 86 6.41 15.21 2.60
C ALA A 86 5.44 15.82 1.57
N ILE A 87 4.25 16.24 2.01
CA ILE A 87 3.19 16.86 1.19
C ILE A 87 3.14 18.36 1.48
N SER A 88 3.06 18.75 2.76
CA SER A 88 2.89 20.15 3.17
C SER A 88 4.06 21.04 2.76
N CYS A 89 5.25 20.48 2.54
CA CYS A 89 6.37 21.23 1.98
C CYS A 89 6.07 21.81 0.60
N ASP A 90 5.29 21.10 -0.24
CA ASP A 90 4.92 21.59 -1.57
C ASP A 90 3.91 22.75 -1.48
N LEU A 91 3.27 22.94 -0.33
CA LEU A 91 2.37 24.06 -0.03
C LEU A 91 3.11 25.23 0.60
N THR A 92 4.15 24.98 1.40
CA THR A 92 4.85 25.99 2.22
C THR A 92 6.10 26.56 1.57
N GLU A 93 6.86 25.78 0.80
CA GLU A 93 8.23 26.12 0.38
C GLU A 93 8.36 26.61 -1.08
N GLY A 94 7.32 26.54 -1.93
CA GLY A 94 7.48 26.92 -3.34
C GLY A 94 6.21 27.19 -4.15
N ASP A 95 6.19 28.34 -4.83
CA ASP A 95 5.07 28.81 -5.65
C ASP A 95 4.75 27.89 -6.84
N GLU A 96 5.78 27.34 -7.51
CA GLU A 96 5.59 26.40 -8.62
C GLU A 96 5.01 25.05 -8.13
N SER A 97 5.51 24.55 -6.99
CA SER A 97 5.00 23.33 -6.37
C SER A 97 3.55 23.51 -5.90
N ARG A 98 3.24 24.65 -5.26
CA ARG A 98 1.86 24.99 -4.87
C ARG A 98 0.95 25.05 -6.09
N THR A 99 1.40 25.69 -7.17
CA THR A 99 0.65 25.75 -8.44
C THR A 99 0.41 24.34 -9.02
N ALA A 100 1.43 23.48 -9.02
CA ALA A 100 1.27 22.09 -9.46
C ALA A 100 0.30 21.31 -8.57
N HIS A 101 0.35 21.52 -7.25
CA HIS A 101 -0.58 20.94 -6.28
C HIS A 101 -2.03 21.36 -6.56
N GLN A 102 -2.29 22.66 -6.78
CA GLN A 102 -3.60 23.18 -7.15
C GLN A 102 -4.14 22.54 -8.42
N ARG A 103 -3.28 22.38 -9.45
CA ARG A 103 -3.67 21.72 -10.70
C ARG A 103 -4.01 20.24 -10.50
N LEU A 104 -3.29 19.54 -9.62
CA LEU A 104 -3.58 18.14 -9.28
C LEU A 104 -4.90 18.00 -8.49
N LEU A 105 -5.24 18.96 -7.62
CA LEU A 105 -6.53 19.02 -6.95
C LEU A 105 -7.66 19.30 -7.96
N ALA A 106 -7.50 20.34 -8.79
CA ALA A 106 -8.48 20.75 -9.80
C ALA A 106 -8.74 19.66 -10.85
N SER A 107 -7.71 18.89 -11.24
CA SER A 107 -7.87 17.76 -12.16
C SER A 107 -8.50 16.53 -11.50
N GLY A 108 -8.69 16.53 -10.17
CA GLY A 108 -9.13 15.37 -9.41
C GLY A 108 -8.09 14.25 -9.31
N ALA A 109 -6.81 14.54 -9.57
CA ALA A 109 -5.71 13.59 -9.39
C ALA A 109 -5.39 13.39 -7.91
N LEU A 110 -5.49 14.46 -7.12
CA LEU A 110 -5.50 14.43 -5.66
C LEU A 110 -6.94 14.60 -5.20
N VAL A 111 -7.42 13.65 -4.40
CA VAL A 111 -8.81 13.64 -3.91
C VAL A 111 -8.78 13.60 -2.38
N PRO A 112 -9.09 14.70 -1.69
CA PRO A 112 -9.26 14.68 -0.24
C PRO A 112 -10.40 13.77 0.18
N PHE A 113 -10.13 12.84 1.08
CA PHE A 113 -11.13 12.13 1.87
C PHE A 113 -11.46 12.97 3.11
N LEU A 114 -12.72 13.37 3.25
CA LEU A 114 -13.23 14.09 4.40
C LEU A 114 -13.94 13.09 5.32
N LEU A 115 -13.48 12.96 6.56
CA LEU A 115 -13.99 11.96 7.50
C LEU A 115 -15.32 12.42 8.08
N ASN A 116 -15.29 13.59 8.73
CA ASN A 116 -16.46 14.25 9.32
C ASN A 116 -16.62 15.67 8.79
N GLU A 117 -15.59 16.20 8.13
CA GLU A 117 -15.58 17.54 7.59
C GLU A 117 -16.54 17.64 6.41
N ARG A 118 -17.23 18.78 6.33
CA ARG A 118 -18.11 19.11 5.22
C ARG A 118 -17.38 19.86 4.12
N HIS A 119 -16.24 20.47 4.44
CA HIS A 119 -15.47 21.28 3.51
C HIS A 119 -13.96 21.02 3.66
N PRO A 120 -13.16 20.99 2.57
CA PRO A 120 -11.71 20.77 2.65
C PRO A 120 -10.96 21.83 3.47
N ALA A 121 -11.46 23.08 3.53
CA ALA A 121 -10.87 24.16 4.31
C ALA A 121 -11.38 24.26 5.77
N GLU A 122 -12.25 23.34 6.21
CA GLU A 122 -12.83 23.35 7.56
C GLU A 122 -11.74 23.24 8.64
N GLU A 123 -11.81 24.08 9.68
CA GLU A 123 -10.85 24.07 10.78
C GLU A 123 -10.88 22.72 11.51
N PRO A 124 -9.72 22.06 11.72
CA PRO A 124 -9.67 20.84 12.51
C PRO A 124 -10.09 21.10 13.97
N PRO A 125 -10.83 20.20 14.62
CA PRO A 125 -11.14 20.32 16.04
C PRO A 125 -9.86 20.45 16.90
N ALA A 126 -9.92 21.29 17.95
CA ALA A 126 -8.76 21.60 18.79
C ALA A 126 -8.11 20.40 19.51
N TYR A 127 -8.82 19.26 19.59
CA TYR A 127 -8.29 18.03 20.18
C TYR A 127 -7.47 17.18 19.20
N LEU A 128 -7.42 17.54 17.92
CA LEU A 128 -6.59 16.86 16.92
C LEU A 128 -5.23 17.54 16.81
N ASP A 129 -4.17 16.74 16.82
CA ASP A 129 -2.81 17.20 16.56
C ASP A 129 -2.73 17.79 15.14
N THR A 130 -2.53 19.10 15.05
CA THR A 130 -2.52 19.85 13.78
C THR A 130 -1.26 20.69 13.67
N ARG A 131 -0.50 20.52 12.58
CA ARG A 131 0.62 21.41 12.23
C ARG A 131 0.05 22.72 11.65
N ARG A 132 -0.01 23.76 12.49
CA ARG A 132 -0.67 25.05 12.15
C ARG A 132 -0.14 25.66 10.86
N ASP A 133 1.18 25.75 10.68
CA ASP A 133 1.79 26.33 9.47
C ASP A 133 1.39 25.56 8.20
N GLY A 134 1.33 24.22 8.30
CA GLY A 134 0.87 23.37 7.20
C GLY A 134 -0.62 23.58 6.89
N PHE A 135 -1.45 23.78 7.92
CA PHE A 135 -2.88 23.99 7.75
C PHE A 135 -3.19 25.37 7.16
N THR A 136 -2.49 26.41 7.60
CA THR A 136 -2.57 27.75 6.99
C THR A 136 -2.15 27.69 5.52
N ALA A 137 -1.03 27.03 5.20
CA ALA A 137 -0.61 26.87 3.80
C ALA A 137 -1.62 26.05 2.97
N TRP A 138 -2.32 25.09 3.57
CA TRP A 138 -3.42 24.36 2.93
C TRP A 138 -4.61 25.27 2.62
N GLN A 139 -5.05 26.10 3.57
CA GLN A 139 -6.11 27.09 3.34
C GLN A 139 -5.70 28.09 2.25
N ASP A 140 -4.50 28.68 2.35
CA ASP A 140 -3.98 29.60 1.34
C ASP A 140 -3.91 28.97 -0.05
N THR A 141 -3.56 27.69 -0.13
CA THR A 141 -3.51 26.93 -1.39
C THR A 141 -4.90 26.81 -2.02
N LEU A 142 -5.92 26.56 -1.21
CA LEU A 142 -7.30 26.46 -1.65
C LEU A 142 -7.88 27.82 -2.04
N ASP A 143 -7.66 28.85 -1.22
CA ASP A 143 -8.19 30.21 -1.43
C ASP A 143 -7.61 30.88 -2.69
N THR A 144 -6.40 30.49 -3.10
CA THR A 144 -5.72 31.03 -4.29
C THR A 144 -5.94 30.19 -5.56
N MET A 145 -6.81 29.17 -5.51
CA MET A 145 -7.20 28.43 -6.72
C MET A 145 -7.94 29.33 -7.71
N ARG A 146 -7.87 29.01 -9.01
CA ARG A 146 -8.47 29.87 -10.05
C ARG A 146 -9.99 29.80 -9.97
N SER A 147 -10.64 30.90 -10.30
CA SER A 147 -12.09 30.93 -10.47
C SER A 147 -12.53 29.88 -11.50
N GLY A 148 -13.32 28.91 -11.06
CA GLY A 148 -13.80 27.78 -11.86
C GLY A 148 -13.10 26.45 -11.60
N ASP A 149 -11.91 26.47 -10.96
CA ASP A 149 -11.32 25.24 -10.44
C ASP A 149 -12.16 24.73 -9.26
N ARG A 150 -12.28 23.41 -9.13
CA ARG A 150 -13.03 22.75 -8.05
C ARG A 150 -12.22 21.58 -7.52
N VAL A 151 -12.21 21.41 -6.20
CA VAL A 151 -11.57 20.26 -5.54
C VAL A 151 -12.59 19.13 -5.38
N ARG A 152 -12.32 17.99 -6.02
CA ARG A 152 -13.14 16.78 -5.80
C ARG A 152 -12.88 16.24 -4.41
N CYS A 153 -13.90 16.21 -3.56
CA CYS A 153 -13.79 15.71 -2.19
C CYS A 153 -14.68 14.48 -2.01
N VAL A 154 -14.11 13.40 -1.47
CA VAL A 154 -14.84 12.15 -1.23
C VAL A 154 -15.23 12.00 0.24
N ARG A 155 -16.49 11.59 0.47
CA ARG A 155 -17.04 11.24 1.78
C ARG A 155 -17.77 9.92 1.69
N MET A 156 -17.98 9.29 2.84
CA MET A 156 -18.77 8.05 2.91
C MET A 156 -20.24 8.28 2.52
N SER A 157 -20.79 9.45 2.87
CA SER A 157 -22.07 9.93 2.34
C SER A 157 -22.11 11.46 2.39
N TRP A 158 -22.79 12.06 1.42
CA TRP A 158 -23.15 13.47 1.41
C TRP A 158 -24.64 13.68 1.71
N ASP A 159 -25.38 12.59 1.94
CA ASP A 159 -26.80 12.62 2.24
C ASP A 159 -27.00 13.17 3.67
N ASP A 160 -28.10 13.90 3.89
CA ASP A 160 -28.40 14.59 5.16
C ASP A 160 -27.36 15.69 5.53
N PRO A 161 -27.31 16.79 4.74
CA PRO A 161 -26.40 17.89 4.98
C PRO A 161 -26.70 18.69 6.25
N GLU A 162 -27.87 18.52 6.88
CA GLU A 162 -28.23 19.26 8.10
C GLU A 162 -27.57 18.64 9.34
N ASN A 163 -27.58 17.31 9.49
CA ASN A 163 -27.14 16.65 10.73
C ASN A 163 -25.95 15.67 10.58
N ASP A 164 -25.54 15.39 9.34
CA ASP A 164 -24.42 14.51 9.00
C ASP A 164 -24.63 13.05 9.43
N ARG A 165 -25.88 12.66 9.71
CA ARG A 165 -26.17 11.36 10.32
C ARG A 165 -25.80 10.23 9.39
N ALA A 166 -26.09 10.36 8.10
CA ALA A 166 -25.74 9.35 7.12
C ALA A 166 -24.22 9.16 7.04
N ASN A 167 -23.44 10.24 6.89
CA ASN A 167 -21.98 10.16 6.85
C ASN A 167 -21.40 9.50 8.11
N LYS A 168 -21.87 9.89 9.30
CA LYS A 168 -21.43 9.30 10.57
C LYS A 168 -21.73 7.79 10.64
N GLU A 169 -22.93 7.38 10.23
CA GLU A 169 -23.33 5.98 10.25
C GLU A 169 -22.56 5.15 9.21
N HIS A 170 -22.39 5.65 7.99
CA HIS A 170 -21.58 4.99 6.98
C HIS A 170 -20.11 4.90 7.39
N THR A 171 -19.54 5.95 7.97
CA THR A 171 -18.18 5.94 8.51
C THR A 171 -18.04 4.92 9.63
N ARG A 172 -18.99 4.88 10.56
CA ARG A 172 -19.01 3.90 11.66
C ARG A 172 -19.04 2.46 11.12
N THR A 173 -19.94 2.16 10.21
CA THR A 173 -20.19 0.80 9.70
C THR A 173 -19.17 0.33 8.68
N ARG A 174 -18.65 1.21 7.83
CA ARG A 174 -17.71 0.84 6.75
C ARG A 174 -16.25 1.01 7.12
N LEU A 175 -15.92 1.91 8.06
CA LEU A 175 -14.54 2.21 8.45
C LEU A 175 -14.23 1.74 9.88
N PHE A 176 -14.89 2.27 10.91
CA PHE A 176 -14.48 1.98 12.29
C PHE A 176 -14.80 0.56 12.76
N GLN A 177 -15.97 0.05 12.42
CA GLN A 177 -16.35 -1.31 12.80
C GLN A 177 -15.45 -2.37 12.13
N PRO A 178 -15.18 -2.33 10.81
CA PRO A 178 -14.27 -3.29 10.19
C PRO A 178 -12.83 -3.20 10.71
N PHE A 179 -12.33 -2.01 11.04
CA PHE A 179 -11.04 -1.87 11.74
C PHE A 179 -11.05 -2.63 13.08
N THR A 180 -12.11 -2.43 13.87
CA THR A 180 -12.30 -3.08 15.17
C THR A 180 -12.34 -4.60 15.03
N GLU A 181 -13.14 -5.11 14.09
CA GLU A 181 -13.28 -6.54 13.81
C GLU A 181 -11.94 -7.16 13.37
N LYS A 182 -11.19 -6.50 12.48
CA LYS A 182 -9.86 -6.97 12.04
C LYS A 182 -8.85 -7.01 13.19
N VAL A 183 -8.88 -6.04 14.11
CA VAL A 183 -8.03 -6.06 15.32
C VAL A 183 -8.44 -7.19 16.25
N GLN A 184 -9.73 -7.33 16.56
CA GLN A 184 -10.24 -8.38 17.45
C GLN A 184 -10.06 -9.80 16.88
N GLY A 185 -10.00 -9.93 15.55
CA GLY A 185 -9.71 -11.18 14.85
C GLY A 185 -8.24 -11.61 14.82
N LEU A 186 -7.29 -10.79 15.31
CA LEU A 186 -5.86 -11.10 15.22
C LEU A 186 -5.46 -12.45 15.84
N THR A 187 -6.11 -12.86 16.95
CA THR A 187 -5.83 -14.15 17.60
C THR A 187 -6.45 -15.35 16.88
N ALA A 188 -7.38 -15.13 15.93
CA ALA A 188 -7.93 -16.19 15.10
C ALA A 188 -7.02 -16.55 13.92
N LYS A 189 -6.03 -15.70 13.63
CA LYS A 189 -5.02 -15.90 12.58
C LYS A 189 -3.98 -16.93 13.01
N ASP A 190 -3.27 -17.49 12.04
CA ASP A 190 -2.08 -18.30 12.33
C ASP A 190 -0.95 -17.41 12.83
N THR A 191 -0.82 -17.38 14.15
CA THR A 191 0.17 -16.57 14.85
C THR A 191 1.63 -16.92 14.53
N GLU A 192 1.94 -18.13 14.06
CA GLU A 192 3.32 -18.49 13.67
C GLU A 192 3.69 -17.82 12.36
N ILE A 193 2.78 -17.88 11.37
CA ILE A 193 2.94 -17.16 10.10
C ILE A 193 2.98 -15.66 10.33
N LEU A 194 2.09 -15.15 11.19
CA LEU A 194 2.03 -13.73 11.51
C LEU A 194 3.33 -13.26 12.16
N ALA A 195 3.87 -14.01 13.13
CA ALA A 195 5.14 -13.74 13.79
C ALA A 195 6.29 -13.68 12.78
N ALA A 196 6.39 -14.66 11.88
CA ALA A 196 7.42 -14.69 10.85
C ALA A 196 7.35 -13.46 9.92
N GLN A 197 6.15 -13.02 9.54
CA GLN A 197 5.95 -11.90 8.62
C GLN A 197 6.28 -10.53 9.21
N VAL A 198 6.11 -10.35 10.52
CA VAL A 198 6.54 -9.13 11.22
C VAL A 198 8.00 -9.21 11.68
N GLY A 199 8.66 -10.35 11.46
CA GLY A 199 10.07 -10.56 11.78
C GLY A 199 10.33 -10.86 13.26
N VAL A 200 9.40 -11.56 13.93
CA VAL A 200 9.61 -12.14 15.27
C VAL A 200 10.42 -13.43 15.13
N ALA A 201 11.39 -13.63 16.01
CA ALA A 201 12.20 -14.83 16.05
C ALA A 201 11.37 -16.05 16.46
N PRO A 202 11.61 -17.26 15.91
CA PRO A 202 10.82 -18.46 16.22
C PRO A 202 10.67 -18.72 17.72
N GLU A 203 11.73 -18.52 18.51
CA GLU A 203 11.78 -18.67 19.96
C GLU A 203 10.87 -17.69 20.73
N ASP A 204 10.56 -16.54 20.14
CA ASP A 204 9.71 -15.50 20.74
C ASP A 204 8.23 -15.61 20.33
N THR A 205 7.89 -16.54 19.43
CA THR A 205 6.54 -16.68 18.85
C THR A 205 5.45 -16.84 19.90
N ASP A 206 5.67 -17.64 20.94
CA ASP A 206 4.69 -17.83 22.02
C ASP A 206 4.48 -16.55 22.84
N ARG A 207 5.54 -15.77 23.05
CA ARG A 207 5.47 -14.49 23.75
C ARG A 207 4.74 -13.45 22.91
N PHE A 208 4.99 -13.45 21.60
CA PHE A 208 4.26 -12.61 20.65
C PHE A 208 2.78 -12.98 20.59
N ARG A 209 2.43 -14.27 20.55
CA ARG A 209 1.04 -14.76 20.60
C ARG A 209 0.30 -14.25 21.84
N ARG A 210 0.92 -14.33 23.02
CA ARG A 210 0.33 -13.79 24.25
C ARG A 210 0.12 -12.27 24.16
N ARG A 211 1.11 -11.55 23.63
CA ARG A 211 1.01 -10.09 23.46
C ARG A 211 -0.10 -9.69 22.48
N LEU A 212 -0.31 -10.44 21.39
CA LEU A 212 -1.46 -10.24 20.51
C LEU A 212 -2.79 -10.51 21.23
N GLY A 213 -2.85 -11.51 22.10
CA GLY A 213 -3.99 -11.75 22.97
C GLY A 213 -4.33 -10.56 23.87
N GLU A 214 -3.33 -9.87 24.40
CA GLU A 214 -3.52 -8.64 25.19
C GLU A 214 -4.08 -7.48 24.33
N VAL A 215 -3.59 -7.31 23.10
CA VAL A 215 -4.12 -6.31 22.15
C VAL A 215 -5.60 -6.57 21.85
N VAL A 216 -5.95 -7.83 21.56
CA VAL A 216 -7.33 -8.24 21.30
C VAL A 216 -8.20 -8.05 22.54
N GLY A 217 -7.72 -8.47 23.72
CA GLY A 217 -8.41 -8.28 24.99
C GLY A 217 -8.74 -6.82 25.27
N PHE A 218 -7.74 -5.94 25.16
CA PHE A 218 -7.94 -4.50 25.34
C PHE A 218 -8.93 -3.91 24.33
N SER A 219 -8.86 -4.34 23.07
CA SER A 219 -9.83 -3.92 22.03
C SER A 219 -11.26 -4.38 22.34
N ASN A 220 -11.44 -5.57 22.92
CA ASN A 220 -12.74 -6.06 23.37
C ASN A 220 -13.25 -5.25 24.57
N ASP A 221 -12.38 -4.95 25.54
CA ASP A 221 -12.74 -4.16 26.73
C ASP A 221 -13.18 -2.74 26.37
N LEU A 222 -12.55 -2.11 25.37
CA LEU A 222 -12.99 -0.82 24.82
C LEU A 222 -14.41 -0.94 24.24
N SER A 223 -14.66 -1.98 23.45
CA SER A 223 -15.97 -2.21 22.82
C SER A 223 -17.08 -2.46 23.85
N VAL A 224 -16.80 -3.23 24.90
CA VAL A 224 -17.73 -3.47 26.04
C VAL A 224 -18.07 -2.16 26.75
N ARG A 225 -17.07 -1.28 26.93
CA ARG A 225 -17.25 0.06 27.52
C ARG A 225 -17.84 1.09 26.56
N ARG A 226 -18.13 0.71 25.32
CA ARG A 226 -18.57 1.61 24.24
C ARG A 226 -17.59 2.75 23.95
N GLU A 227 -16.30 2.51 24.19
CA GLU A 227 -15.21 3.39 23.83
C GLU A 227 -14.73 3.08 22.40
N PRO A 228 -14.27 4.09 21.65
CA PRO A 228 -13.85 3.89 20.26
C PRO A 228 -12.55 3.08 20.18
N VAL A 229 -12.58 2.00 19.39
CA VAL A 229 -11.38 1.26 19.00
C VAL A 229 -10.77 1.93 17.78
N VAL A 230 -9.79 2.80 18.01
CA VAL A 230 -9.05 3.51 16.95
C VAL A 230 -7.55 3.33 17.12
N ARG A 231 -6.80 3.44 16.02
CA ARG A 231 -5.34 3.23 15.99
C ARG A 231 -4.61 3.99 17.10
N ASN A 232 -4.92 5.27 17.31
CA ASN A 232 -4.24 6.09 18.32
C ASN A 232 -4.45 5.58 19.75
N VAL A 233 -5.62 5.02 20.07
CA VAL A 233 -5.89 4.43 21.39
C VAL A 233 -5.05 3.16 21.58
N LEU A 234 -4.98 2.31 20.57
CA LEU A 234 -4.14 1.11 20.58
C LEU A 234 -2.64 1.45 20.62
N TYR A 235 -2.23 2.51 19.93
CA TYR A 235 -0.84 2.99 19.97
C TYR A 235 -0.47 3.50 21.35
N LYS A 236 -1.33 4.30 21.99
CA LYS A 236 -1.09 4.79 23.35
C LYS A 236 -0.83 3.65 24.32
N GLU A 237 -1.59 2.56 24.21
CA GLU A 237 -1.46 1.39 25.08
C GLU A 237 -0.25 0.52 24.70
N PHE A 238 -0.07 0.16 23.44
CA PHE A 238 0.85 -0.92 23.05
C PHE A 238 2.14 -0.47 22.38
N VAL A 239 2.25 0.79 21.91
CA VAL A 239 3.33 1.23 21.02
C VAL A 239 4.06 2.47 21.54
N SER A 240 3.34 3.52 21.90
CA SER A 240 3.89 4.85 22.21
C SER A 240 4.41 4.94 23.64
N THR A 241 5.37 5.82 23.86
CA THR A 241 5.89 6.13 25.20
C THR A 241 4.78 6.72 26.07
N PRO A 242 4.61 6.26 27.32
CA PRO A 242 3.62 6.84 28.22
C PRO A 242 3.84 8.35 28.41
N GLY A 243 2.77 9.14 28.36
CA GLY A 243 2.81 10.58 28.58
C GLY A 243 3.19 11.44 27.36
N THR A 244 3.57 10.86 26.23
CA THR A 244 3.82 11.61 24.98
C THR A 244 2.58 11.62 24.08
N SER A 245 2.47 12.61 23.18
CA SER A 245 1.45 12.55 22.13
C SER A 245 1.75 11.40 21.17
N VAL A 246 0.70 10.71 20.69
CA VAL A 246 0.85 9.66 19.67
C VAL A 246 1.31 10.27 18.34
N ALA A 247 0.98 11.53 18.07
CA ALA A 247 1.42 12.24 16.86
C ALA A 247 2.92 12.52 16.83
N GLU A 248 3.60 12.61 17.99
CA GLU A 248 5.06 12.73 18.05
C GLU A 248 5.78 11.47 17.54
N GLY A 249 5.10 10.31 17.61
CA GLY A 249 5.63 9.02 17.19
C GLY A 249 6.87 8.57 17.97
N ARG A 250 6.96 8.91 19.27
CA ARG A 250 7.96 8.36 20.19
C ARG A 250 7.50 6.98 20.68
N TYR A 251 8.08 5.93 20.13
CA TYR A 251 7.72 4.55 20.43
C TYR A 251 8.53 3.97 21.60
N ASP A 252 7.89 3.17 22.45
CA ASP A 252 8.45 2.68 23.71
C ASP A 252 9.21 1.36 23.52
N ARG A 253 10.53 1.39 23.73
CA ARG A 253 11.40 0.20 23.71
C ARG A 253 11.08 -0.84 24.78
N ASN A 254 10.38 -0.45 25.86
CA ASN A 254 10.04 -1.36 26.95
C ASN A 254 8.72 -2.09 26.70
N LYS A 255 7.91 -1.66 25.72
CA LYS A 255 6.69 -2.36 25.33
C LYS A 255 7.06 -3.54 24.42
N PRO A 256 6.78 -4.79 24.83
CA PRO A 256 7.13 -5.95 24.02
C PRO A 256 6.45 -5.90 22.66
N PHE A 257 7.25 -6.12 21.61
CA PHE A 257 6.81 -6.17 20.21
C PHE A 257 6.12 -4.88 19.71
N ALA A 258 6.48 -3.72 20.26
CA ALA A 258 5.90 -2.43 19.87
C ALA A 258 6.05 -2.15 18.36
N ALA A 259 7.19 -2.49 17.76
CA ALA A 259 7.44 -2.29 16.33
C ALA A 259 6.49 -3.15 15.48
N GLU A 260 6.37 -4.43 15.84
CA GLU A 260 5.58 -5.43 15.14
C GLU A 260 4.08 -5.12 15.24
N ILE A 261 3.60 -4.78 16.45
CA ILE A 261 2.21 -4.35 16.69
C ILE A 261 1.92 -3.08 15.91
N LYS A 262 2.83 -2.10 15.88
CA LYS A 262 2.68 -0.88 15.09
C LYS A 262 2.44 -1.21 13.61
N GLN A 263 3.29 -2.07 13.01
CA GLN A 263 3.20 -2.45 11.60
C GLN A 263 1.89 -3.19 11.29
N LEU A 264 1.40 -4.04 12.19
CA LEU A 264 0.11 -4.72 12.03
C LEU A 264 -1.06 -3.74 12.06
N LEU A 265 -1.08 -2.84 13.04
CA LEU A 265 -2.14 -1.84 13.17
C LEU A 265 -2.12 -0.82 12.02
N ASP A 266 -0.93 -0.45 11.53
CA ASP A 266 -0.80 0.39 10.32
C ASP A 266 -1.35 -0.31 9.08
N LEU A 267 -1.04 -1.60 8.91
CA LEU A 267 -1.56 -2.38 7.80
C LEU A 267 -3.09 -2.44 7.85
N ILE A 268 -3.67 -2.80 9.00
CA ILE A 268 -5.12 -2.87 9.19
C ILE A 268 -5.73 -1.49 8.90
N TYR A 269 -5.19 -0.43 9.49
CA TYR A 269 -5.71 0.94 9.32
C TYR A 269 -5.75 1.36 7.85
N ASN A 270 -4.65 1.19 7.11
CA ASN A 270 -4.54 1.70 5.75
C ASN A 270 -5.29 0.84 4.72
N VAL A 271 -5.30 -0.48 4.88
CA VAL A 271 -6.09 -1.37 4.00
C VAL A 271 -7.58 -1.11 4.21
N ASN A 272 -7.99 -0.84 5.44
CA ASN A 272 -9.39 -0.63 5.78
C ASN A 272 -10.02 0.56 5.05
N LEU A 273 -9.35 1.73 4.98
CA LEU A 273 -9.89 2.86 4.21
C LEU A 273 -10.04 2.53 2.72
N ALA A 274 -9.07 1.82 2.15
CA ALA A 274 -9.14 1.39 0.76
C ALA A 274 -10.35 0.46 0.52
N ASP A 275 -10.53 -0.54 1.38
CA ASP A 275 -11.68 -1.46 1.35
C ASP A 275 -13.01 -0.70 1.50
N SER A 276 -13.11 0.24 2.44
CA SER A 276 -14.33 1.03 2.67
C SER A 276 -14.75 1.88 1.46
N LEU A 277 -13.79 2.29 0.65
CA LEU A 277 -14.00 3.06 -0.58
C LEU A 277 -14.13 2.17 -1.82
N ASP A 278 -14.02 0.84 -1.67
CA ASP A 278 -13.97 -0.12 -2.78
C ASP A 278 -12.80 0.17 -3.74
N ARG A 279 -11.65 0.56 -3.20
CA ARG A 279 -10.44 0.96 -3.94
C ARG A 279 -9.19 0.26 -3.40
N TYR A 280 -8.05 0.51 -4.04
CA TYR A 280 -6.84 -0.27 -3.81
C TYR A 280 -5.86 0.41 -2.83
N PRO A 281 -5.32 -0.30 -1.83
CA PRO A 281 -4.21 0.20 -1.05
C PRO A 281 -2.90 0.08 -1.84
N LEU A 282 -2.16 1.18 -1.97
CA LEU A 282 -0.80 1.16 -2.50
C LEU A 282 0.19 0.99 -1.34
N THR A 283 0.80 -0.20 -1.25
CA THR A 283 1.65 -0.58 -0.12
C THR A 283 3.12 -0.24 -0.40
N PRO A 284 3.70 0.76 0.30
CA PRO A 284 5.04 1.25 0.01
C PRO A 284 6.12 0.23 0.35
N ALA A 285 7.34 0.46 -0.15
CA ALA A 285 8.50 -0.37 0.18
C ALA A 285 8.73 -0.40 1.71
N GLY A 286 9.12 -1.57 2.23
CA GLY A 286 9.44 -1.72 3.66
C GLY A 286 8.24 -1.71 4.61
N SER A 287 7.01 -1.78 4.09
CA SER A 287 5.79 -1.99 4.89
C SER A 287 5.36 -3.45 4.89
N LEU A 288 4.66 -3.84 5.96
CA LEU A 288 3.97 -5.12 6.03
C LEU A 288 2.91 -5.21 4.91
N ARG A 289 2.76 -6.41 4.33
CA ARG A 289 1.87 -6.65 3.19
C ARG A 289 0.51 -7.15 3.65
N ARG A 290 -0.55 -6.89 2.87
CA ARG A 290 -1.94 -7.32 3.15
C ARG A 290 -2.08 -8.82 3.42
N VAL A 291 -1.23 -9.67 2.83
CA VAL A 291 -1.16 -11.11 3.19
C VAL A 291 -1.11 -11.36 4.67
N ALA A 292 -0.42 -10.50 5.42
CA ALA A 292 -0.26 -10.71 6.85
C ALA A 292 -1.60 -10.75 7.59
N LEU A 293 -2.65 -10.20 6.98
CA LEU A 293 -4.00 -10.30 7.50
C LEU A 293 -4.65 -11.67 7.25
N GLN A 294 -4.05 -12.57 6.48
CA GLN A 294 -4.51 -13.94 6.24
C GLN A 294 -6.00 -14.04 5.83
N GLU A 295 -6.53 -13.02 5.14
CA GLU A 295 -7.96 -12.85 4.89
C GLU A 295 -8.56 -14.04 4.12
N ALA A 296 -7.80 -14.71 3.25
CA ALA A 296 -8.29 -15.90 2.55
C ALA A 296 -8.13 -17.23 3.32
N ARG A 297 -7.52 -17.24 4.51
CA ARG A 297 -7.73 -18.30 5.52
C ARG A 297 -9.02 -18.08 6.34
N GLU A 298 -9.40 -16.81 6.53
CA GLU A 298 -10.58 -16.39 7.30
C GLU A 298 -11.89 -16.45 6.51
N ALA A 299 -11.82 -16.49 5.17
CA ALA A 299 -12.95 -16.63 4.25
C ALA A 299 -13.67 -17.99 4.36
N ARG A 300 -14.07 -18.41 5.56
CA ARG A 300 -15.04 -19.49 5.76
C ARG A 300 -16.43 -18.87 5.56
N VAL A 301 -17.04 -19.12 4.40
CA VAL A 301 -18.44 -18.80 4.10
C VAL A 301 -18.70 -17.33 3.71
N THR A 302 -18.00 -16.78 2.70
CA THR A 302 -18.62 -15.92 1.66
C THR A 302 -17.64 -15.67 0.50
N HIS A 303 -18.08 -16.03 -0.71
CA HIS A 303 -17.51 -15.74 -2.05
C HIS A 303 -16.00 -15.88 -2.31
N GLY A 304 -15.63 -16.96 -3.01
CA GLY A 304 -14.50 -16.97 -3.96
C GLY A 304 -13.22 -17.68 -3.54
N PHE A 305 -13.28 -18.98 -3.23
CA PHE A 305 -12.08 -19.82 -3.32
C PHE A 305 -11.79 -20.13 -4.79
N VAL A 306 -10.52 -20.07 -5.18
CA VAL A 306 -10.08 -20.62 -6.47
C VAL A 306 -9.77 -22.09 -6.25
N GLU A 307 -10.77 -22.93 -6.45
CA GLU A 307 -10.69 -24.38 -6.24
C GLU A 307 -10.16 -25.12 -7.48
N ASP A 308 -10.30 -24.51 -8.66
CA ASP A 308 -9.92 -25.07 -9.95
C ASP A 308 -8.52 -24.59 -10.38
N PRO A 309 -7.57 -25.50 -10.72
CA PRO A 309 -6.26 -25.18 -11.29
C PRO A 309 -6.30 -24.24 -12.51
N GLU A 310 -7.32 -24.31 -13.36
CA GLU A 310 -7.49 -23.42 -14.50
C GLU A 310 -7.99 -22.03 -14.08
N GLN A 311 -8.85 -21.97 -13.06
CA GLN A 311 -9.21 -20.70 -12.40
C GLN A 311 -8.02 -20.12 -11.66
N LEU A 312 -7.12 -20.93 -11.09
CA LEU A 312 -5.87 -20.47 -10.46
C LEU A 312 -4.95 -19.89 -11.51
N LEU A 313 -4.77 -20.56 -12.65
CA LEU A 313 -4.01 -20.01 -13.76
C LEU A 313 -4.63 -18.71 -14.31
N THR A 314 -5.96 -18.64 -14.39
CA THR A 314 -6.70 -17.44 -14.81
C THR A 314 -6.62 -16.32 -13.77
N PHE A 315 -6.61 -16.68 -12.49
CA PHE A 315 -6.47 -15.78 -11.35
C PHE A 315 -5.04 -15.26 -11.24
N LEU A 316 -4.02 -16.11 -11.42
CA LEU A 316 -2.62 -15.74 -11.59
C LEU A 316 -2.43 -14.82 -12.80
N ARG A 317 -3.11 -15.10 -13.91
CA ARG A 317 -3.15 -14.22 -15.08
C ARG A 317 -3.83 -12.88 -14.77
N ARG A 318 -4.89 -12.84 -13.97
CA ARG A 318 -5.59 -11.61 -13.55
C ARG A 318 -4.83 -10.80 -12.49
N GLN A 319 -4.11 -11.47 -11.60
CA GLN A 319 -3.45 -10.89 -10.42
C GLN A 319 -1.95 -10.65 -10.59
N ALA A 320 -1.29 -11.29 -11.57
CA ALA A 320 0.08 -10.95 -11.93
C ALA A 320 0.25 -9.47 -12.39
N PHE A 321 -0.86 -8.72 -12.37
CA PHE A 321 -1.06 -7.40 -12.92
C PHE A 321 -1.53 -6.38 -11.92
N ALA A 322 -2.01 -6.80 -10.75
CA ALA A 322 -2.00 -5.91 -9.59
C ALA A 322 -0.56 -5.47 -9.26
N ALA A 323 0.43 -6.30 -9.59
CA ALA A 323 1.84 -5.99 -9.45
C ALA A 323 2.47 -5.13 -10.56
N VAL A 324 1.73 -4.74 -11.59
CA VAL A 324 2.19 -3.66 -12.49
C VAL A 324 2.17 -2.30 -11.77
N GLN A 325 1.60 -2.21 -10.57
CA GLN A 325 1.55 -0.97 -9.79
C GLN A 325 2.56 -0.84 -8.67
N ASP A 326 3.47 -1.79 -8.49
CA ASP A 326 4.43 -1.69 -7.40
C ASP A 326 5.89 -1.82 -7.87
N GLN A 327 6.59 -0.68 -7.81
CA GLN A 327 8.02 -0.48 -8.09
C GLN A 327 8.54 -0.67 -9.52
N LEU A 328 7.70 -0.49 -10.53
CA LEU A 328 8.24 -0.27 -11.86
C LEU A 328 8.86 1.15 -12.01
N THR A 329 8.62 2.09 -11.08
CA THR A 329 9.12 3.47 -11.22
C THR A 329 10.58 3.60 -10.76
N PRO A 330 11.51 4.10 -11.60
CA PRO A 330 12.94 4.19 -11.29
C PRO A 330 13.23 4.94 -9.99
N SER A 331 14.37 4.67 -9.35
CA SER A 331 14.85 5.47 -8.21
C SER A 331 14.97 6.96 -8.55
N ALA A 332 15.10 7.28 -9.84
CA ALA A 332 15.11 8.63 -10.38
C ALA A 332 13.84 9.46 -10.06
N VAL A 333 12.72 8.82 -9.69
CA VAL A 333 11.51 9.52 -9.19
C VAL A 333 11.83 10.40 -7.98
N SER A 334 12.77 9.98 -7.13
CA SER A 334 13.17 10.76 -5.96
C SER A 334 13.81 12.11 -6.30
N ALA A 335 14.26 12.30 -7.55
CA ALA A 335 14.82 13.55 -8.05
C ALA A 335 13.77 14.44 -8.73
N LEU A 336 12.53 13.97 -8.91
CA LEU A 336 11.45 14.77 -9.47
C LEU A 336 10.88 15.75 -8.44
N THR A 337 10.17 16.74 -8.92
CA THR A 337 9.39 17.72 -8.17
C THR A 337 7.91 17.63 -8.57
N LEU A 338 7.01 18.21 -7.78
CA LEU A 338 5.58 18.18 -8.09
C LEU A 338 5.24 18.80 -9.47
N PRO A 339 5.91 19.88 -9.93
CA PRO A 339 5.79 20.37 -11.31
C PRO A 339 6.16 19.33 -12.39
N ASP A 340 7.20 18.52 -12.18
CA ASP A 340 7.58 17.46 -13.13
C ASP A 340 6.50 16.38 -13.19
N ILE A 341 5.90 16.04 -12.05
CA ILE A 341 4.79 15.09 -11.98
C ILE A 341 3.58 15.63 -12.75
N TRP A 342 3.25 16.90 -12.56
CA TRP A 342 2.19 17.54 -13.34
C TRP A 342 2.48 17.50 -14.84
N GLN A 343 3.69 17.90 -15.25
CA GLN A 343 4.13 17.86 -16.65
C GLN A 343 4.03 16.45 -17.24
N LEU A 344 4.50 15.43 -16.52
CA LEU A 344 4.43 14.05 -16.95
C LEU A 344 2.97 13.61 -17.17
N ARG A 345 2.05 13.99 -16.28
CA ARG A 345 0.62 13.68 -16.39
C ARG A 345 -0.08 14.37 -17.56
N GLN A 346 0.51 15.44 -18.11
CA GLN A 346 0.02 16.06 -19.36
C GLN A 346 0.55 15.36 -20.62
N SER A 347 1.50 14.44 -20.49
CA SER A 347 2.08 13.74 -21.64
C SER A 347 1.12 12.69 -22.20
N THR A 348 1.20 12.48 -23.51
CA THR A 348 0.51 11.37 -24.19
C THR A 348 1.01 10.02 -23.68
N VAL A 349 2.29 9.91 -23.31
CA VAL A 349 2.89 8.68 -22.80
C VAL A 349 2.24 8.25 -21.48
N TRP A 350 2.02 9.17 -20.56
CA TRP A 350 1.31 8.90 -19.31
C TRP A 350 -0.14 8.54 -19.56
N LYS A 351 -0.84 9.32 -20.40
CA LYS A 351 -2.24 9.07 -20.75
C LYS A 351 -2.42 7.69 -21.37
N ASP A 352 -1.58 7.32 -22.34
CA ASP A 352 -1.60 6.01 -22.96
C ASP A 352 -1.46 4.91 -21.91
N TYR A 353 -0.50 5.03 -20.99
CA TYR A 353 -0.32 4.06 -19.91
C TYR A 353 -1.56 3.95 -19.03
N VAL A 354 -2.08 5.06 -18.51
CA VAL A 354 -3.23 5.06 -17.61
C VAL A 354 -4.50 4.58 -18.31
N ASP A 355 -4.71 4.90 -19.58
CA ASP A 355 -5.84 4.41 -20.37
C ASP A 355 -5.74 2.89 -20.60
N ALA A 356 -4.54 2.38 -20.91
CA ALA A 356 -4.33 0.92 -21.05
C ALA A 356 -4.54 0.19 -19.71
N PHE A 357 -4.03 0.77 -18.63
CA PHE A 357 -4.20 0.20 -17.30
C PHE A 357 -5.67 0.23 -16.87
N GLY A 358 -6.36 1.36 -17.09
CA GLY A 358 -7.78 1.54 -16.84
C GLY A 358 -8.64 0.53 -17.60
N ALA A 359 -8.40 0.35 -18.89
CA ALA A 359 -9.09 -0.65 -19.71
C ALA A 359 -8.87 -2.08 -19.18
N LEU A 360 -7.64 -2.42 -18.78
CA LEU A 360 -7.35 -3.71 -18.18
C LEU A 360 -8.07 -3.92 -16.83
N THR A 361 -8.15 -2.88 -15.99
CA THR A 361 -8.86 -2.96 -14.71
C THR A 361 -10.37 -3.06 -14.86
N ALA A 362 -10.93 -2.43 -15.91
CA ALA A 362 -12.37 -2.50 -16.19
C ALA A 362 -12.79 -3.85 -16.80
N GLU A 363 -11.92 -4.50 -17.58
CA GLU A 363 -12.16 -5.82 -18.15
C GLU A 363 -11.02 -6.82 -17.86
N PRO A 364 -10.91 -7.32 -16.61
CA PRO A 364 -9.85 -8.27 -16.24
C PRO A 364 -9.88 -9.60 -17.02
N GLY A 365 -10.97 -9.89 -17.74
CA GLY A 365 -11.10 -11.06 -18.61
C GLY A 365 -10.24 -10.99 -19.87
N ALA A 366 -10.02 -9.79 -20.44
CA ALA A 366 -9.24 -9.54 -21.65
C ALA A 366 -7.72 -9.43 -21.39
N PHE A 367 -7.29 -10.00 -20.27
CA PHE A 367 -5.97 -9.80 -19.71
C PHE A 367 -4.83 -10.24 -20.63
N HIS A 368 -4.93 -11.46 -21.19
CA HIS A 368 -3.88 -12.07 -22.03
C HIS A 368 -3.55 -11.20 -23.25
N ASP A 369 -4.55 -10.50 -23.77
CA ASP A 369 -4.43 -9.69 -24.99
C ASP A 369 -3.99 -8.25 -24.70
N SER A 370 -4.28 -7.75 -23.49
CA SER A 370 -4.08 -6.34 -23.12
C SER A 370 -2.79 -6.07 -22.36
N VAL A 371 -2.20 -7.09 -21.72
CA VAL A 371 -1.01 -6.93 -20.88
C VAL A 371 0.22 -6.39 -21.59
N GLY A 372 0.57 -6.96 -22.74
CA GLY A 372 1.79 -6.57 -23.46
C GLY A 372 1.75 -5.07 -23.77
N ARG A 373 0.56 -4.57 -24.13
CA ARG A 373 0.31 -3.15 -24.37
C ARG A 373 0.50 -2.29 -23.12
N VAL A 374 0.00 -2.73 -21.95
CA VAL A 374 0.23 -2.01 -20.68
C VAL A 374 1.72 -1.93 -20.36
N PHE A 375 2.43 -3.06 -20.48
CA PHE A 375 3.87 -3.13 -20.21
C PHE A 375 4.68 -2.24 -21.15
N ASP A 376 4.42 -2.31 -22.46
CA ASP A 376 5.10 -1.49 -23.46
C ASP A 376 4.90 0.01 -23.20
N ARG A 377 3.67 0.40 -22.85
CA ARG A 377 3.34 1.79 -22.49
C ARG A 377 4.04 2.20 -21.19
N TYR A 378 4.18 1.30 -20.24
CA TYR A 378 4.91 1.55 -19.00
C TYR A 378 6.41 1.76 -19.22
N VAL A 379 7.04 0.94 -20.06
CA VAL A 379 8.47 1.10 -20.41
C VAL A 379 8.72 2.47 -21.06
N ARG A 380 7.79 2.93 -21.91
CA ARG A 380 7.83 4.29 -22.48
C ARG A 380 7.67 5.35 -21.40
N LEU A 381 6.73 5.19 -20.48
CA LEU A 381 6.52 6.11 -19.35
C LEU A 381 7.79 6.27 -18.52
N ASN A 382 8.45 5.16 -18.20
CA ASN A 382 9.71 5.18 -17.47
C ASN A 382 10.84 5.89 -18.21
N SER A 383 10.88 5.78 -19.53
CA SER A 383 11.87 6.48 -20.33
C SER A 383 11.68 7.99 -20.23
N GLU A 384 10.42 8.47 -20.20
CA GLU A 384 10.12 9.89 -19.99
C GLU A 384 10.45 10.34 -18.55
N ILE A 385 10.20 9.51 -17.55
CA ILE A 385 10.60 9.77 -16.15
C ILE A 385 12.12 9.94 -16.04
N LEU A 386 12.90 9.05 -16.66
CA LEU A 386 14.35 9.14 -16.67
C LEU A 386 14.85 10.39 -17.39
N LYS A 387 14.20 10.78 -18.49
CA LYS A 387 14.50 12.01 -19.22
C LYS A 387 14.30 13.25 -18.34
N LEU A 388 13.13 13.40 -17.71
CA LEU A 388 12.84 14.52 -16.79
C LEU A 388 13.84 14.57 -15.62
N ALA A 389 14.17 13.42 -15.03
CA ALA A 389 15.15 13.35 -13.94
C ALA A 389 16.57 13.72 -14.40
N THR A 390 16.95 13.37 -15.64
CA THR A 390 18.27 13.68 -16.21
C THR A 390 18.40 15.17 -16.55
N GLU A 391 17.34 15.78 -17.08
CA GLU A 391 17.29 17.22 -17.39
C GLU A 391 17.56 18.09 -16.16
N ARG A 392 17.17 17.64 -14.96
CA ARG A 392 17.48 18.30 -13.69
C ARG A 392 18.92 18.08 -13.18
N ARG A 393 19.77 17.35 -13.92
CA ARG A 393 21.19 17.04 -13.58
C ARG A 393 21.42 16.38 -12.21
N GLN A 394 20.39 15.74 -11.64
CA GLN A 394 20.44 15.18 -10.28
C GLN A 394 20.49 13.65 -10.22
N ALA A 395 20.43 12.94 -11.36
CA ALA A 395 20.51 11.48 -11.38
C ALA A 395 21.35 10.94 -12.55
N THR A 396 22.28 10.02 -12.26
CA THR A 396 22.81 9.06 -13.23
C THR A 396 21.91 7.82 -13.20
N PRO A 397 21.09 7.56 -14.25
CA PRO A 397 20.20 6.41 -14.26
C PRO A 397 21.00 5.10 -14.24
N LYS A 398 20.79 4.25 -13.22
CA LYS A 398 21.25 2.85 -13.29
C LYS A 398 20.49 2.13 -14.39
N LYS A 399 21.14 1.21 -15.12
CA LYS A 399 20.47 0.34 -16.11
C LYS A 399 19.31 -0.39 -15.44
N TRP A 400 18.14 -0.39 -16.08
CA TRP A 400 16.90 -0.98 -15.56
C TRP A 400 16.41 -2.06 -16.52
N ARG A 401 16.25 -3.29 -16.00
CA ARG A 401 15.73 -4.47 -16.69
C ARG A 401 14.75 -5.19 -15.74
N PRO A 402 13.48 -4.75 -15.70
CA PRO A 402 12.50 -5.32 -14.79
C PRO A 402 12.17 -6.77 -15.17
N VAL A 403 11.96 -7.59 -14.16
CA VAL A 403 11.48 -8.95 -14.29
C VAL A 403 10.42 -9.19 -13.22
N VAL A 404 9.25 -9.67 -13.62
CA VAL A 404 8.16 -10.05 -12.71
C VAL A 404 8.36 -11.51 -12.32
N GLU A 405 8.18 -11.87 -11.07
CA GLU A 405 8.29 -13.23 -10.56
C GLU A 405 7.01 -13.55 -9.79
N VAL A 406 6.40 -14.71 -10.00
CA VAL A 406 5.20 -15.13 -9.27
C VAL A 406 5.54 -16.33 -8.42
N VAL A 407 5.52 -16.19 -7.10
CA VAL A 407 5.79 -17.25 -6.13
C VAL A 407 4.51 -17.83 -5.55
N VAL A 408 4.09 -19.02 -5.94
CA VAL A 408 2.97 -19.74 -5.29
C VAL A 408 3.53 -20.63 -4.19
N THR A 409 3.19 -20.39 -2.92
CA THR A 409 3.54 -21.22 -1.78
C THR A 409 2.35 -22.08 -1.39
N LEU A 410 2.50 -23.39 -1.22
CA LEU A 410 1.45 -24.31 -0.75
C LEU A 410 2.04 -25.24 0.30
N GLY A 411 1.66 -25.07 1.57
CA GLY A 411 2.35 -25.75 2.67
C GLY A 411 3.85 -25.43 2.70
N ALA A 412 4.71 -26.44 2.49
CA ALA A 412 6.16 -26.29 2.40
C ALA A 412 6.68 -26.20 0.94
N ALA A 413 5.82 -26.35 -0.05
CA ALA A 413 6.19 -26.27 -1.46
C ALA A 413 6.18 -24.81 -1.93
N VAL A 414 7.22 -24.42 -2.66
CA VAL A 414 7.34 -23.10 -3.28
C VAL A 414 7.47 -23.28 -4.79
N PHE A 415 6.53 -22.69 -5.51
CA PHE A 415 6.52 -22.56 -6.95
C PHE A 415 6.91 -21.14 -7.29
N THR A 416 7.78 -20.96 -8.28
CA THR A 416 8.24 -19.64 -8.73
C THR A 416 8.12 -19.58 -10.24
N THR A 417 7.53 -18.52 -10.77
CA THR A 417 7.55 -18.17 -12.20
C THR A 417 8.33 -16.88 -12.35
N ILE A 418 8.93 -16.67 -13.51
CA ILE A 418 9.65 -15.43 -13.82
C ILE A 418 9.16 -14.99 -15.21
N SER A 419 8.91 -13.72 -15.41
CA SER A 419 8.44 -13.09 -16.64
C SER A 419 9.39 -11.94 -16.98
N GLY A 420 10.18 -12.19 -18.02
CA GLY A 420 11.17 -11.33 -18.64
C GLY A 420 11.90 -12.15 -19.70
N GLU A 421 11.95 -11.69 -20.96
CA GLU A 421 12.46 -12.44 -22.12
C GLU A 421 11.73 -13.77 -22.46
N GLY A 422 10.52 -13.99 -21.94
CA GLY A 422 9.64 -15.08 -22.39
C GLY A 422 9.97 -16.49 -21.86
N MET A 423 10.69 -16.63 -20.74
CA MET A 423 11.05 -17.94 -20.17
C MET A 423 10.39 -18.18 -18.80
N TRP A 424 9.87 -19.38 -18.58
CA TRP A 424 9.33 -19.83 -17.29
C TRP A 424 10.36 -20.76 -16.60
N GLN A 425 10.79 -20.44 -15.38
CA GLN A 425 11.76 -21.26 -14.64
C GLN A 425 11.24 -21.61 -13.25
N VAL A 426 11.16 -22.91 -12.93
CA VAL A 426 10.80 -23.40 -11.59
C VAL A 426 12.06 -23.55 -10.73
N THR A 427 12.01 -22.99 -9.51
CA THR A 427 13.04 -23.16 -8.47
C THR A 427 12.34 -23.47 -7.14
N GLY A 428 12.41 -24.71 -6.66
CA GLY A 428 11.82 -25.11 -5.37
C GLY A 428 11.70 -26.64 -5.21
N ALA A 429 12.05 -27.15 -4.03
CA ALA A 429 12.06 -28.58 -3.73
C ALA A 429 10.64 -29.11 -3.45
N LEU A 430 10.26 -30.17 -4.15
CA LEU A 430 9.10 -31.01 -3.84
C LEU A 430 9.40 -31.80 -2.55
N ALA A 431 9.10 -31.25 -1.38
CA ALA A 431 8.89 -32.12 -0.23
C ALA A 431 7.58 -32.89 -0.46
N PRO A 432 7.54 -34.23 -0.28
CA PRO A 432 6.29 -34.98 -0.39
C PRO A 432 5.28 -34.40 0.61
N LEU A 433 4.14 -33.91 0.12
CA LEU A 433 3.04 -33.43 0.95
C LEU A 433 2.39 -34.64 1.64
N ALA A 434 2.95 -35.10 2.76
CA ALA A 434 2.37 -36.15 3.59
C ALA A 434 1.26 -35.60 4.51
N VAL A 435 0.35 -34.78 3.98
CA VAL A 435 -0.73 -34.15 4.75
C VAL A 435 -2.08 -34.63 4.24
N SER A 436 -2.79 -35.39 5.06
CA SER A 436 -4.20 -35.74 4.82
C SER A 436 -5.08 -34.51 5.10
N GLY A 437 -5.45 -33.75 4.07
CA GLY A 437 -6.36 -32.59 4.18
C GLY A 437 -6.13 -31.52 3.11
N SER A 438 -7.00 -30.51 3.05
CA SER A 438 -6.83 -29.38 2.12
C SER A 438 -5.58 -28.59 2.46
N VAL A 439 -4.64 -28.45 1.52
CA VAL A 439 -3.40 -27.70 1.70
C VAL A 439 -3.65 -26.23 1.35
N GLY A 440 -3.55 -25.35 2.35
CA GLY A 440 -3.62 -23.91 2.15
C GLY A 440 -2.29 -23.35 1.64
N GLY A 441 -2.37 -22.35 0.78
CA GLY A 441 -1.22 -21.66 0.20
C GLY A 441 -1.48 -20.19 -0.08
N SER A 442 -0.46 -19.52 -0.61
CA SER A 442 -0.46 -18.11 -0.98
C SER A 442 0.19 -17.91 -2.34
N VAL A 443 -0.33 -16.98 -3.14
CA VAL A 443 0.36 -16.49 -4.32
C VAL A 443 1.01 -15.16 -3.99
N GLN A 444 2.33 -15.14 -4.00
CA GLN A 444 3.16 -13.96 -3.98
C GLN A 444 3.61 -13.59 -5.39
N LEU A 445 3.90 -12.32 -5.59
CA LEU A 445 4.46 -11.79 -6.81
C LEU A 445 5.62 -10.88 -6.44
N ILE A 446 6.81 -11.23 -6.86
CA ILE A 446 8.08 -10.57 -6.60
C ILE A 446 8.51 -9.80 -7.86
N LEU A 447 9.00 -8.57 -7.73
CA LEU A 447 9.60 -7.83 -8.84
C LEU A 447 11.11 -7.70 -8.59
N ARG A 448 11.91 -8.10 -9.58
CA ARG A 448 13.38 -8.06 -9.54
C ARG A 448 13.91 -7.15 -10.66
N ASN A 449 15.05 -6.50 -10.41
CA ASN A 449 15.85 -5.87 -11.47
C ASN A 449 17.01 -6.81 -11.83
N ARG A 450 17.14 -7.21 -13.11
CA ARG A 450 18.18 -8.14 -13.56
C ARG A 450 19.37 -7.37 -14.13
N LEU A 451 20.50 -7.37 -13.42
CA LEU A 451 21.75 -6.76 -13.88
C LEU A 451 22.82 -7.84 -14.04
N GLU A 452 23.34 -8.05 -15.26
CA GLU A 452 24.56 -8.85 -15.52
C GLU A 452 24.62 -10.20 -14.74
N GLY A 453 23.51 -10.93 -14.68
CA GLY A 453 23.43 -12.22 -13.97
C GLY A 453 23.19 -12.15 -12.46
N ARG A 454 23.16 -10.96 -11.87
CA ARG A 454 22.78 -10.70 -10.46
C ARG A 454 21.32 -10.26 -10.36
N GLN A 455 20.65 -10.72 -9.30
CA GLN A 455 19.25 -10.43 -9.02
C GLN A 455 19.15 -9.46 -7.84
N GLU A 456 18.72 -8.23 -8.09
CA GLU A 456 18.30 -7.32 -7.02
C GLU A 456 16.80 -7.50 -6.78
N GLN A 457 16.44 -8.06 -5.62
CA GLN A 457 15.06 -8.11 -5.17
C GLN A 457 14.64 -6.71 -4.71
N ARG A 458 13.65 -6.13 -5.38
CA ARG A 458 13.17 -4.78 -5.06
C ARG A 458 11.80 -4.80 -4.38
N PHE A 459 10.98 -5.82 -4.66
CA PHE A 459 9.58 -5.82 -4.23
C PHE A 459 8.94 -7.23 -4.18
N ALA A 460 7.93 -7.42 -3.31
CA ALA A 460 7.08 -8.62 -3.24
C ALA A 460 5.65 -8.26 -2.76
N ARG A 461 4.60 -8.65 -3.48
CA ARG A 461 3.17 -8.46 -3.18
C ARG A 461 2.44 -9.80 -3.18
N GLU A 462 1.70 -10.09 -2.13
CA GLU A 462 0.74 -11.20 -2.16
C GLU A 462 -0.55 -10.78 -2.81
N ILE A 463 -1.06 -11.65 -3.68
CA ILE A 463 -2.17 -11.37 -4.58
C ILE A 463 -3.34 -12.36 -4.41
N ALA A 464 -3.17 -13.44 -3.64
CA ALA A 464 -4.24 -14.26 -3.06
C ALA A 464 -3.76 -15.32 -2.08
N SER A 465 -4.71 -15.89 -1.33
CA SER A 465 -4.55 -17.24 -0.79
C SER A 465 -5.24 -18.28 -1.68
N VAL A 466 -4.57 -19.42 -1.85
CA VAL A 466 -5.00 -20.54 -2.70
C VAL A 466 -5.40 -21.68 -1.78
N ARG A 467 -6.48 -22.38 -2.13
CA ARG A 467 -6.86 -23.62 -1.48
C ARG A 467 -7.06 -24.67 -2.56
N LEU A 468 -6.06 -25.51 -2.77
CA LEU A 468 -6.24 -26.72 -3.57
C LEU A 468 -6.79 -27.82 -2.63
N ALA A 469 -7.90 -28.43 -3.03
CA ALA A 469 -8.60 -29.41 -2.22
C ALA A 469 -7.86 -30.76 -2.12
N SER A 470 -6.91 -31.05 -3.01
CA SER A 470 -6.22 -32.34 -3.10
C SER A 470 -4.86 -32.31 -3.83
N GLU A 471 -4.05 -33.35 -3.61
CA GLU A 471 -2.81 -33.65 -4.35
C GLU A 471 -3.03 -33.79 -5.87
N ARG A 472 -4.23 -34.20 -6.28
CA ARG A 472 -4.63 -34.34 -7.68
C ARG A 472 -4.74 -32.98 -8.38
N GLU A 473 -5.34 -32.00 -7.73
CA GLU A 473 -5.46 -30.63 -8.28
C GLU A 473 -4.09 -29.94 -8.32
N TRP A 474 -3.23 -30.21 -7.34
CA TRP A 474 -1.84 -29.78 -7.38
C TRP A 474 -1.07 -30.38 -8.57
N SER A 475 -1.20 -31.68 -8.80
CA SER A 475 -0.57 -32.35 -9.94
C SER A 475 -1.10 -31.81 -11.28
N GLN A 476 -2.41 -31.55 -11.37
CA GLN A 476 -3.01 -30.91 -12.54
C GLN A 476 -2.48 -29.49 -12.78
N PHE A 477 -2.37 -28.66 -11.73
CA PHE A 477 -1.76 -27.34 -11.84
C PHE A 477 -0.31 -27.43 -12.33
N HIS A 478 0.47 -28.35 -11.76
CA HIS A 478 1.85 -28.57 -12.17
C HIS A 478 1.97 -28.99 -13.65
N ASP A 479 1.09 -29.87 -14.12
CA ASP A 479 1.06 -30.30 -15.52
C ASP A 479 0.59 -29.20 -16.48
N LEU A 480 -0.33 -28.33 -16.06
CA LEU A 480 -0.73 -27.14 -16.81
C LEU A 480 0.43 -26.16 -16.97
N VAL A 481 1.25 -25.97 -15.93
CA VAL A 481 2.44 -25.12 -15.98
C VAL A 481 3.53 -25.72 -16.87
N ARG A 482 3.79 -27.03 -16.79
CA ARG A 482 4.76 -27.72 -17.68
C ARG A 482 4.47 -27.53 -19.17
N ARG A 483 3.20 -27.29 -19.53
CA ARG A 483 2.76 -27.07 -20.90
C ARG A 483 2.92 -25.62 -21.37
N LEU A 484 3.36 -24.70 -20.50
CA LEU A 484 3.61 -23.30 -20.89
C LEU A 484 4.85 -23.19 -21.79
N PRO A 485 4.81 -22.36 -22.86
CA PRO A 485 5.95 -22.17 -23.75
C PRO A 485 7.17 -21.63 -22.99
N GLY A 486 8.34 -22.27 -23.13
CA GLY A 486 9.59 -21.82 -22.49
C GLY A 486 9.82 -22.33 -21.06
N TYR A 487 9.14 -23.40 -20.64
CA TYR A 487 9.33 -24.07 -19.35
C TYR A 487 10.73 -24.71 -19.21
N GLN A 488 11.41 -24.43 -18.09
CA GLN A 488 12.65 -25.11 -17.65
C GLN A 488 12.55 -25.52 -16.16
N GLU A 489 12.93 -26.76 -15.86
CA GLU A 489 12.91 -27.33 -14.51
C GLU A 489 14.35 -27.39 -13.96
N THR A 490 14.60 -26.77 -12.80
CA THR A 490 15.92 -26.76 -12.16
C THR A 490 15.84 -27.45 -10.80
N THR A 491 16.46 -28.63 -10.66
CA THR A 491 16.56 -29.36 -9.39
C THR A 491 17.74 -28.83 -8.56
N GLY A 492 17.53 -27.71 -7.87
CA GLY A 492 18.48 -27.16 -6.90
C GLY A 492 18.04 -27.45 -5.46
N ALA A 493 18.94 -27.95 -4.62
CA ALA A 493 18.71 -28.11 -3.19
C ALA A 493 18.32 -26.75 -2.58
N ALA A 494 17.21 -26.71 -1.84
CA ALA A 494 16.68 -25.52 -1.21
C ALA A 494 17.67 -24.95 -0.18
N ALA A 495 18.51 -24.00 -0.61
CA ALA A 495 19.00 -22.99 0.29
C ALA A 495 17.75 -22.24 0.80
N GLY A 496 17.53 -22.29 2.12
CA GLY A 496 16.27 -21.92 2.75
C GLY A 496 15.62 -20.68 2.13
N ALA A 497 14.39 -20.87 1.65
CA ALA A 497 13.45 -19.81 1.36
C ALA A 497 13.10 -19.09 2.67
N THR A 498 14.07 -18.32 3.16
CA THR A 498 13.90 -17.37 4.22
C THR A 498 13.06 -16.25 3.63
N ALA A 499 11.86 -16.05 4.17
CA ALA A 499 11.07 -14.83 3.99
C ALA A 499 11.75 -13.61 4.68
N SER A 500 13.07 -13.66 4.87
CA SER A 500 13.92 -12.64 5.48
C SER A 500 15.00 -12.26 4.49
N THR A 501 14.94 -11.01 4.04
CA THR A 501 15.85 -10.33 3.13
C THR A 501 17.32 -10.41 3.54
N THR A 502 18.22 -10.63 2.59
CA THR A 502 19.53 -9.98 2.58
C THR A 502 19.71 -9.25 1.25
N THR A 503 19.60 -7.91 1.30
CA THR A 503 20.33 -7.04 0.38
C THR A 503 21.80 -7.13 0.77
N GLN A 504 22.66 -7.68 -0.09
CA GLN A 504 24.08 -7.34 -0.04
C GLN A 504 24.23 -5.95 -0.67
N ASP A 505 24.16 -4.92 0.16
CA ASP A 505 24.76 -3.64 -0.20
C ASP A 505 26.27 -3.78 0.07
N ASN A 506 27.09 -3.65 -0.98
CA ASN A 506 28.53 -3.50 -0.84
C ASN A 506 28.80 -2.11 -0.22
N ASP A 507 28.90 -2.05 1.11
CA ASP A 507 29.72 -1.04 1.76
C ASP A 507 31.19 -1.49 1.58
N GLU A 508 31.77 -1.12 0.43
CA GLU A 508 33.23 -1.03 0.37
C GLU A 508 33.65 0.07 1.34
N LEU A 509 34.12 -0.39 2.50
CA LEU A 509 34.96 0.35 3.43
C LEU A 509 36.05 1.06 2.64
N LEU A 510 35.88 2.36 2.42
CA LEU A 510 37.02 3.25 2.21
C LEU A 510 37.56 3.55 3.61
N GLU A 511 38.57 2.79 4.00
CA GLU A 511 39.47 3.10 5.10
C GLU A 511 40.01 4.52 4.94
N TYR A 512 39.84 5.32 6.00
CA TYR A 512 40.94 6.09 6.59
C TYR A 512 40.88 5.96 8.10
#